data_AF-A0A952JXC0-F1
#
_entry.id   AF-A0A952JXC0-F1
#
_cell.length_a   1.000
_cell.length_b   1.000
_cell.length_c   1.000
_cell.angle_alpha   90.00
_cell.angle_beta   90.00
_cell.angle_gamma   90.00
#
_symmetry.space_group_name_H-M   'P 1'
#
loop_
_entity.id
_entity.type
_entity.pdbx_description
1 polymer ?
#
loop_
_entity_poly.entity_id
_entity_poly.type
_entity_poly.pdbx_seq_one_letter_code
_entity_poly.pdbx_strand_id
1 'polypeptide(L)'
;MALHLDDPAVTDLAHWRKLAEAVLKSADFDETLTSKTLDGIRIEPLYAKAEGRAPIAGRPTGSPWTIMQRIDDADPVRANKQALTDLENG
;
A
#
# COMPACT_ATOMS: atom_id res chain seq x y z
N MET A 1 15.63 -26.08 -5.61
CA MET A 1 14.99 -25.02 -6.42
C MET A 1 15.85 -23.77 -6.28
N ALA A 2 16.84 -23.62 -7.16
CA ALA A 2 17.78 -22.49 -7.12
C ALA A 2 17.13 -21.31 -7.86
N LEU A 3 17.02 -20.17 -7.18
CA LEU A 3 16.64 -18.92 -7.83
C LEU A 3 17.78 -18.53 -8.79
N HIS A 4 17.45 -18.32 -10.06
CA HIS A 4 18.36 -17.96 -11.12
C HIS A 4 18.92 -16.54 -10.87
N LEU A 5 20.12 -16.44 -10.30
CA LEU A 5 20.80 -15.20 -9.92
C LEU A 5 22.03 -14.86 -10.82
N ASP A 6 22.22 -15.57 -11.94
CA ASP A 6 23.40 -15.43 -12.80
C ASP A 6 23.17 -14.55 -14.04
N ASP A 7 22.77 -13.30 -13.83
CA ASP A 7 22.97 -12.24 -14.82
C ASP A 7 23.21 -10.94 -14.06
N PRO A 8 24.35 -10.22 -14.20
CA PRO A 8 24.54 -8.94 -13.55
C PRO A 8 23.74 -7.88 -14.32
N ALA A 9 22.41 -8.00 -14.30
CA ALA A 9 21.54 -6.96 -14.78
C ALA A 9 21.77 -5.74 -13.88
N VAL A 10 22.29 -4.67 -14.47
CA VAL A 10 22.29 -3.34 -13.87
C VAL A 10 20.84 -3.05 -13.47
N THR A 11 20.55 -3.22 -12.19
CA THR A 11 19.21 -3.20 -11.61
C THR A 11 18.95 -1.81 -11.04
N ASP A 12 19.25 -0.78 -11.82
CA ASP A 12 18.90 0.59 -11.47
C ASP A 12 17.59 1.01 -12.14
N LEU A 13 16.89 1.94 -11.48
CA LEU A 13 15.57 2.42 -11.91
C LEU A 13 15.61 3.04 -13.32
N ALA A 14 16.75 3.61 -13.72
CA ALA A 14 16.92 4.26 -15.01
C ALA A 14 16.96 3.23 -16.16
N HIS A 15 17.67 2.12 -15.97
CA HIS A 15 17.69 1.02 -16.93
C HIS A 15 16.30 0.43 -17.12
N TRP A 16 15.58 0.18 -16.02
CA TRP A 16 14.20 -0.28 -16.07
C TRP A 16 13.31 0.71 -16.83
N ARG A 17 13.41 2.01 -16.53
CA ARG A 17 12.59 3.05 -17.17
C ARG A 17 12.78 3.04 -18.69
N LYS A 18 14.02 2.93 -19.16
CA LYS A 18 14.33 2.85 -20.59
C LYS A 18 13.66 1.66 -21.28
N LEU A 19 13.66 0.49 -20.61
CA LEU A 19 12.96 -0.69 -21.13
C LEU A 19 11.45 -0.48 -21.16
N ALA A 20 10.87 0.10 -20.09
CA ALA A 20 9.44 0.39 -20.03
C ALA A 20 9.02 1.37 -21.16
N GLU A 21 9.76 2.46 -21.35
CA GLU A 21 9.53 3.43 -22.43
C GLU A 21 9.62 2.79 -23.82
N ALA A 22 10.54 1.84 -24.04
CA ALA A 22 10.66 1.13 -25.31
C ALA A 22 9.40 0.30 -25.65
N VAL A 23 8.72 -0.26 -24.66
CA VAL A 23 7.50 -1.07 -24.86
C VAL A 23 6.25 -0.21 -25.08
N LEU A 24 6.28 1.05 -24.63
CA LEU A 24 5.16 1.99 -24.77
C LEU A 24 4.94 2.52 -26.20
N LYS A 25 5.79 2.15 -27.17
CA LYS A 25 5.62 2.52 -28.60
C LYS A 25 5.32 4.02 -28.81
N SER A 26 6.09 4.87 -28.12
CA SER A 26 5.97 6.35 -28.13
C SER A 26 4.79 6.95 -27.36
N ALA A 27 3.99 6.15 -26.64
CA ALA A 27 3.08 6.70 -25.64
C ALA A 27 3.88 7.37 -24.51
N ASP A 28 3.36 8.49 -23.98
CA ASP A 28 4.00 9.20 -22.89
C ASP A 28 4.03 8.34 -21.62
N PHE A 29 5.19 8.20 -21.01
CA PHE A 29 5.38 7.33 -19.85
C PHE A 29 4.55 7.80 -18.66
N ASP A 30 4.54 9.10 -18.39
CA ASP A 30 3.91 9.65 -17.19
C ASP A 30 2.39 9.59 -17.31
N GLU A 31 1.84 9.91 -18.48
CA GLU A 31 0.41 9.75 -18.76
C GLU A 31 -0.03 8.28 -18.78
N THR A 32 0.84 7.35 -19.18
CA THR A 32 0.45 5.94 -19.36
C THR A 32 0.64 5.09 -18.11
N LEU A 33 1.71 5.30 -17.35
CA LEU A 33 2.13 4.38 -16.29
C LEU A 33 2.08 4.99 -14.89
N THR A 34 1.82 6.29 -14.76
CA THR A 34 1.70 6.92 -13.44
C THR A 34 0.25 7.24 -13.15
N SER A 35 -0.11 7.26 -11.88
CA SER A 35 -1.44 7.68 -11.45
C SER A 35 -1.33 8.75 -10.38
N LYS A 36 -2.42 9.48 -10.17
CA LYS A 36 -2.54 10.48 -9.10
C LYS A 36 -3.76 10.16 -8.26
N THR A 37 -3.61 10.23 -6.95
CA THR A 37 -4.73 10.22 -6.02
C THR A 37 -5.54 11.51 -6.16
N LEU A 38 -6.74 11.54 -5.57
CA LEU A 38 -7.63 12.71 -5.61
C LEU A 38 -6.98 13.97 -5.02
N ASP A 39 -6.16 13.81 -3.98
CA ASP A 39 -5.38 14.86 -3.33
C ASP A 39 -4.03 15.17 -4.01
N GLY A 40 -3.80 14.60 -5.20
CA GLY A 40 -2.66 14.94 -6.05
C GLY A 40 -1.36 14.18 -5.75
N ILE A 41 -1.40 13.13 -4.92
CA ILE A 41 -0.23 12.29 -4.65
C ILE A 41 0.04 11.44 -5.88
N ARG A 42 1.22 11.63 -6.47
CA ARG A 42 1.68 10.83 -7.60
C ARG A 42 2.11 9.44 -7.11
N ILE A 43 1.64 8.42 -7.82
CA ILE A 43 2.02 7.03 -7.62
C ILE A 43 2.88 6.59 -8.80
N GLU A 44 4.14 6.28 -8.52
CA GLU A 44 5.07 5.76 -9.51
C GLU A 44 4.79 4.28 -9.84
N PRO A 45 4.97 3.84 -11.10
CA PRO A 45 4.82 2.44 -11.50
C PRO A 45 5.85 1.50 -10.87
N LEU A 46 7.03 2.01 -10.47
CA LEU A 46 8.05 1.26 -9.76
C LEU A 46 8.83 2.20 -8.83
N TYR A 47 8.99 1.79 -7.58
CA TYR A 47 9.77 2.52 -6.59
C TYR A 47 11.16 1.94 -6.44
N ALA A 48 12.17 2.82 -6.34
CA ALA A 48 13.51 2.41 -5.95
C ALA A 48 13.51 1.86 -4.52
N LYS A 49 14.51 1.04 -4.22
CA LYS A 49 14.77 0.62 -2.84
C LYS A 49 15.00 1.86 -1.97
N ALA A 50 14.35 1.89 -0.80
CA ALA A 50 14.47 2.97 0.16
C ALA A 50 15.81 2.88 0.93
N GLU A 51 16.91 3.22 0.26
CA GLU A 51 18.26 3.18 0.84
C GLU A 51 18.37 4.05 2.09
N GLY A 52 19.12 3.56 3.09
CA GLY A 52 19.35 4.26 4.35
C GLY A 52 18.12 4.39 5.26
N ARG A 53 16.99 3.75 4.93
CA ARG A 53 15.81 3.74 5.80
C ARG A 53 15.73 2.45 6.63
N ALA A 54 15.39 2.61 7.90
CA ALA A 54 15.07 1.47 8.75
C ALA A 54 13.77 0.79 8.24
N PRO A 55 13.69 -0.55 8.27
CA PRO A 55 12.45 -1.25 7.97
C PRO A 55 11.31 -0.80 8.89
N ILE A 56 10.12 -0.61 8.32
CA ILE A 56 8.92 -0.41 9.11
C ILE A 56 8.47 -1.77 9.61
N ALA A 57 8.48 -1.98 10.93
CA ALA A 57 8.04 -3.23 11.52
C ALA A 57 6.55 -3.48 11.25
N GLY A 58 6.24 -4.68 10.75
CA GLY A 58 4.86 -5.12 10.58
C GLY A 58 4.20 -5.50 11.91
N ARG A 59 2.89 -5.78 11.86
CA ARG A 59 2.16 -6.34 13.01
C ARG A 59 2.68 -7.75 13.31
N PRO A 60 2.74 -8.19 14.59
CA PRO A 60 3.16 -9.54 14.92
C PRO A 60 2.27 -10.58 14.23
N THR A 61 2.88 -11.61 13.65
CA THR A 61 2.18 -12.68 12.93
C THR A 61 1.08 -13.29 13.79
N GLY A 62 -0.11 -13.47 13.23
CA GLY A 62 -1.27 -14.03 13.95
C GLY A 62 -2.03 -13.04 14.83
N SER A 63 -1.60 -11.77 14.94
CA SER A 63 -2.35 -10.77 15.70
C SER A 63 -3.65 -10.41 14.98
N PRO A 64 -4.84 -10.66 15.58
CA PRO A 64 -6.11 -10.27 14.97
C PRO A 64 -6.24 -8.74 14.94
N TRP A 65 -7.01 -8.20 14.00
CA TRP A 65 -7.39 -6.78 14.05
C TRP A 65 -8.30 -6.53 15.26
N THR A 66 -8.19 -5.36 15.87
CA THR A 66 -9.20 -4.91 16.85
C THR A 66 -10.49 -4.61 16.10
N ILE A 67 -11.59 -5.23 16.53
CA ILE A 67 -12.93 -4.89 16.03
C ILE A 67 -13.37 -3.63 16.76
N MET A 68 -13.71 -2.59 16.00
CA MET A 68 -14.19 -1.31 16.54
C MET A 68 -15.52 -0.98 15.88
N GLN A 69 -16.60 -1.09 16.65
CA GLN A 69 -17.94 -0.69 16.21
C GLN A 69 -18.18 0.79 16.48
N ARG A 70 -18.90 1.46 15.58
CA ARG A 70 -19.21 2.89 15.69
C ARG A 70 -20.57 3.08 16.37
N ILE A 71 -20.65 4.01 17.31
CA ILE A 71 -21.89 4.38 18.00
C ILE A 71 -22.25 5.82 17.61
N ASP A 72 -23.30 5.99 16.79
CA ASP A 72 -23.73 7.29 16.25
C ASP A 72 -25.06 7.80 16.84
N ASP A 73 -25.67 7.08 17.79
CA ASP A 73 -26.92 7.55 18.42
C ASP A 73 -26.64 8.80 19.27
N ALA A 74 -27.35 9.89 18.98
CA ALA A 74 -27.21 11.15 19.70
C ALA A 74 -27.74 11.09 21.14
N ASP A 75 -28.60 10.12 21.46
CA ASP A 75 -29.07 9.88 22.82
C ASP A 75 -28.08 8.98 23.58
N PRO A 76 -27.44 9.49 24.66
CA PRO A 76 -26.41 8.76 25.37
C PRO A 76 -26.90 7.47 26.03
N VAL A 77 -28.19 7.40 26.40
CA VAL A 77 -28.75 6.20 27.05
C VAL A 77 -28.91 5.08 26.03
N ARG A 78 -29.41 5.40 24.83
CA ARG A 78 -29.52 4.41 23.75
C ARG A 78 -28.16 4.01 23.21
N ALA A 79 -27.25 4.98 23.04
CA ALA A 79 -25.87 4.74 22.65
C ALA A 79 -25.16 3.77 23.60
N ASN A 80 -25.28 3.98 24.91
CA ASN A 80 -24.69 3.09 25.91
C ASN A 80 -25.27 1.66 25.84
N LYS A 81 -26.60 1.54 25.69
CA LYS A 81 -27.24 0.22 25.56
C LYS A 81 -26.72 -0.55 24.33
N GLN A 82 -26.58 0.13 23.19
CA GLN A 82 -26.00 -0.46 21.99
C GLN A 82 -24.56 -0.91 22.22
N ALA A 83 -23.72 -0.03 22.78
CA ALA A 83 -22.32 -0.35 23.06
C ALA A 83 -22.15 -1.59 23.95
N LEU A 84 -23.01 -1.75 24.96
CA LEU A 84 -23.00 -2.95 25.81
C LEU A 84 -23.38 -4.22 25.04
N THR A 85 -24.40 -4.13 24.18
CA THR A 85 -24.81 -5.26 23.34
C THR A 85 -23.67 -5.67 22.40
N ASP A 86 -22.97 -4.70 21.80
CA ASP A 86 -21.84 -4.97 20.90
C ASP A 86 -20.66 -5.63 21.64
N LEU A 87 -20.34 -5.15 22.84
CA LEU A 87 -19.28 -5.75 23.67
C LEU A 87 -19.60 -7.20 24.06
N GLU A 88 -20.87 -7.51 24.31
CA GLU A 88 -21.31 -8.86 24.70
C GLU A 88 -21.35 -9.85 23.54
N ASN A 89 -21.38 -9.38 22.29
CA ASN A 89 -21.63 -10.22 21.12
C ASN A 89 -20.53 -10.21 20.05
N GLY A 90 -19.49 -9.38 20.21
CA GLY A 90 -18.34 -9.32 19.29
C GLY A 90 -18.65 -8.66 17.96
#